data_AF-A0AA96RJ89-F1
#
_entry.id   AF-A0AA96RJ89-F1
#
_cell.length_a   1.000
_cell.length_b   1.000
_cell.length_c   1.000
_cell.angle_alpha   90.00
_cell.angle_beta   90.00
_cell.angle_gamma   90.00
#
_symmetry.space_group_name_H-M   'P 1'
#
loop_
_entity.id
_entity.type
_entity.pdbx_description
1 polymer ?
#
loop_
_entity_poly.entity_id
_entity_poly.type
_entity_poly.pdbx_seq_one_letter_code
_entity_poly.pdbx_strand_id
1 'polypeptide(L)'
;MANRKITLTVASLEILDRVMIELGLQEDRPGALKLALAKGLSESVGEPPEITGPNSKFTVGDGVIAKDDDYQMYKHLIIQRLGHSIDDKDIDDYIHRFLEFGLSTMEHELNQLTDLDNYLLYLVEKTQR
;
A
#
# COMPACT_ATOMS: atom_id res chain seq x y z
N MET A 1 -20.31 13.51 -1.07
CA MET A 1 -19.22 12.54 -0.89
C MET A 1 -19.73 11.46 0.04
N ALA A 2 -19.84 10.22 -0.44
CA ALA A 2 -20.35 9.13 0.38
C ALA A 2 -19.23 8.68 1.34
N ASN A 3 -19.57 8.41 2.60
CA ASN A 3 -18.70 7.72 3.56
C ASN A 3 -18.47 6.27 3.09
N ARG A 4 -17.75 6.09 1.99
CA ARG A 4 -17.34 4.78 1.52
C ARG A 4 -16.21 4.29 2.41
N LYS A 5 -16.24 2.97 2.62
CA LYS A 5 -15.36 2.25 3.54
C LYS A 5 -14.60 1.24 2.70
N ILE A 6 -13.28 1.34 2.72
CA ILE A 6 -12.38 0.37 2.10
C ILE A 6 -12.14 -0.74 3.12
N THR A 7 -12.21 -1.99 2.67
CA THR A 7 -11.98 -3.18 3.50
C THR A 7 -10.76 -3.88 2.95
N LEU A 8 -9.64 -3.82 3.68
CA LEU A 8 -8.40 -4.49 3.27
C LEU A 8 -8.56 -6.01 3.33
N THR A 9 -7.79 -6.73 2.53
CA THR A 9 -7.64 -8.17 2.68
C THR A 9 -6.96 -8.52 4.01
N VAL A 10 -7.13 -9.75 4.49
CA VAL A 10 -6.44 -10.22 5.70
C VAL A 10 -4.92 -10.12 5.53
N ALA A 11 -4.39 -10.53 4.38
CA ALA A 11 -2.96 -10.44 4.07
C ALA A 11 -2.48 -8.99 4.09
N SER A 12 -3.18 -8.07 3.43
CA SER A 12 -2.79 -6.66 3.40
C SER A 12 -2.87 -5.97 4.76
N LEU A 13 -3.76 -6.41 5.64
CA LEU A 13 -3.78 -5.92 7.02
C LEU A 13 -2.53 -6.35 7.80
N GLU A 14 -2.12 -7.62 7.68
CA GLU A 14 -0.89 -8.13 8.31
C GLU A 14 0.35 -7.40 7.77
N ILE A 15 0.39 -7.15 6.46
CA ILE A 15 1.45 -6.37 5.82
C ILE A 15 1.45 -4.93 6.34
N LEU A 16 0.28 -4.29 6.45
CA LEU A 16 0.18 -2.93 6.98
C LEU A 16 0.72 -2.85 8.41
N ASP A 17 0.34 -3.78 9.28
CA ASP A 17 0.83 -3.81 10.66
C ASP A 17 2.36 -3.99 10.69
N ARG A 18 2.91 -4.84 9.81
CA ARG A 18 4.37 -4.99 9.65
C ARG A 18 5.03 -3.69 9.15
N VAL A 19 4.51 -3.08 8.10
CA VAL A 19 5.03 -1.81 7.56
C VAL A 19 5.02 -0.73 8.64
N MET A 20 3.95 -0.66 9.44
CA MET A 20 3.86 0.28 10.57
C MET A 20 4.95 0.04 11.62
N ILE A 21 5.29 -1.22 11.90
CA ILE A 21 6.35 -1.56 12.85
C ILE A 21 7.73 -1.21 12.28
N GLU A 22 8.03 -1.68 11.07
CA GLU A 22 9.35 -1.55 10.44
C GLU A 22 9.70 -0.09 10.11
N LEU A 23 8.71 0.73 9.72
CA LEU A 23 8.92 2.14 9.40
C LEU A 23 8.70 3.09 10.58
N GLY A 24 8.41 2.57 11.79
CA GLY A 24 8.20 3.40 12.97
C GLY A 24 6.92 4.26 12.94
N LEU A 25 5.87 3.76 12.28
CA LEU A 25 4.57 4.42 12.11
C LEU A 25 3.47 3.80 13.00
N GLN A 26 3.83 3.22 14.16
CA GLN A 26 2.90 2.49 15.03
C GLN A 26 1.69 3.34 15.46
N GLU A 27 1.91 4.64 15.65
CA GLU A 27 0.87 5.61 16.05
C GLU A 27 0.27 6.39 14.85
N ASP A 28 0.74 6.14 13.62
CA ASP A 28 0.32 6.85 12.39
C ASP A 28 -0.08 5.88 11.27
N ARG A 29 -1.13 5.09 11.55
CA ARG A 29 -1.77 4.24 10.54
C ARG A 29 -2.25 5.02 9.30
N PRO A 30 -2.87 6.21 9.41
CA PRO A 30 -3.23 7.00 8.23
C PRO A 30 -2.01 7.33 7.35
N GLY A 31 -0.88 7.70 7.96
CA GLY A 31 0.39 7.91 7.26
C GLY A 31 0.87 6.66 6.54
N ALA A 32 0.84 5.50 7.20
CA ALA A 32 1.22 4.22 6.58
C ALA A 32 0.34 3.85 5.37
N LEU A 33 -0.97 4.09 5.45
CA LEU A 33 -1.90 3.87 4.34
C LEU A 33 -1.62 4.83 3.16
N LYS A 34 -1.35 6.11 3.44
CA LYS A 34 -0.97 7.09 2.40
C LYS A 34 0.33 6.70 1.72
N LEU A 35 1.31 6.22 2.50
CA LEU A 35 2.59 5.75 1.99
C LEU A 35 2.41 4.54 1.07
N ALA A 36 1.59 3.57 1.48
CA ALA A 36 1.27 2.41 0.66
C ALA A 36 0.55 2.81 -0.65
N LEU A 37 -0.43 3.71 -0.60
CA LEU A 37 -1.09 4.21 -1.80
C LEU A 37 -0.09 4.91 -2.75
N ALA A 38 0.76 5.78 -2.20
CA ALA A 38 1.80 6.46 -2.97
C ALA A 38 2.79 5.45 -3.58
N LYS A 39 3.14 4.38 -2.85
CA LYS A 39 4.00 3.31 -3.35
C LYS A 39 3.34 2.56 -4.51
N GLY A 40 2.07 2.20 -4.38
CA GLY A 40 1.31 1.56 -5.44
C GLY A 40 1.19 2.43 -6.70
N LEU A 41 0.94 3.73 -6.51
CA LEU A 41 0.97 4.73 -7.57
C LEU A 41 2.36 5.03 -8.11
N SER A 42 3.45 4.63 -7.45
CA SER A 42 4.80 4.79 -7.99
C SER A 42 5.16 3.60 -8.88
N GLU A 43 4.96 2.39 -8.37
CA GLU A 43 5.51 1.14 -8.94
C GLU A 43 4.59 0.46 -9.96
N SER A 44 3.29 0.77 -9.96
CA SER A 44 2.36 0.15 -10.90
C SER A 44 2.69 0.51 -12.36
N VAL A 45 2.73 -0.46 -13.26
CA VAL A 45 2.80 -0.19 -14.70
C VAL A 45 1.41 -0.39 -15.28
N GLY A 46 0.66 0.71 -15.41
CA GLY A 46 -0.73 0.68 -15.86
C GLY A 46 -1.70 0.27 -14.75
N GLU A 47 -2.64 -0.63 -15.07
CA GLU A 47 -3.70 -1.04 -14.16
C GLU A 47 -3.19 -1.99 -13.05
N PRO A 48 -3.45 -1.70 -11.76
CA PRO A 48 -3.06 -2.59 -10.67
C PRO A 48 -3.85 -3.90 -10.75
N PRO A 49 -3.34 -5.02 -10.20
CA PRO A 49 -4.08 -6.28 -10.19
C PRO A 49 -5.43 -6.16 -9.45
N GLU A 50 -6.34 -7.08 -9.74
CA GLU A 50 -7.56 -7.23 -8.96
C GLU A 50 -7.23 -7.74 -7.55
N ILE A 51 -8.05 -7.35 -6.57
CA ILE A 51 -7.86 -7.73 -5.17
C ILE A 51 -8.30 -9.18 -5.01
N THR A 52 -7.36 -10.04 -4.64
CA THR A 52 -7.63 -11.46 -4.40
C THR A 52 -7.46 -11.80 -2.93
N GLY A 53 -8.44 -12.50 -2.35
CA GLY A 53 -8.34 -13.06 -1.01
C GLY A 53 -9.53 -12.73 -0.11
N PRO A 54 -9.53 -13.25 1.13
CA PRO A 54 -10.59 -12.94 2.09
C PRO A 54 -10.46 -11.50 2.58
N ASN A 55 -11.58 -10.78 2.57
CA ASN A 55 -11.68 -9.48 3.22
C ASN A 55 -11.47 -9.63 4.74
N SER A 56 -10.72 -8.70 5.32
CA SER A 56 -10.56 -8.61 6.77
C SER A 56 -11.83 -8.03 7.42
N LYS A 57 -11.89 -8.07 8.75
CA LYS A 57 -12.93 -7.35 9.52
C LYS A 57 -12.63 -5.85 9.65
N PHE A 58 -11.47 -5.42 9.18
CA PHE A 58 -11.01 -4.05 9.34
C PHE A 58 -11.48 -3.19 8.17
N THR A 59 -12.08 -2.05 8.48
CA THR A 59 -12.58 -1.10 7.48
C THR A 59 -12.00 0.28 7.75
N VAL A 60 -11.50 0.92 6.70
CA VAL A 60 -10.96 2.27 6.71
C VAL A 60 -11.94 3.18 6.00
N GLY A 61 -12.27 4.33 6.59
CA GLY A 61 -13.07 5.35 5.89
C GLY A 61 -12.20 6.13 4.91
N ASP A 62 -12.74 6.48 3.75
CA ASP A 62 -11.99 7.18 2.68
C ASP A 62 -11.29 8.45 3.17
N GLY A 63 -11.92 9.19 4.09
CA GLY A 63 -11.35 10.40 4.70
C GLY A 63 -10.10 10.16 5.56
N VAL A 64 -9.68 8.92 5.78
CA VAL A 64 -8.39 8.58 6.42
C VAL A 64 -7.27 8.52 5.38
N ILE A 65 -7.59 8.08 4.16
CA ILE A 65 -6.63 7.83 3.08
C ILE A 65 -6.44 9.09 2.24
N ALA A 66 -7.53 9.75 1.87
CA ALA A 66 -7.51 10.97 1.06
C ALA A 66 -8.61 11.94 1.52
N LYS A 67 -8.21 13.11 2.04
CA LYS A 67 -9.14 14.18 2.39
C LYS A 67 -9.13 15.26 1.32
N ASP A 68 -10.31 15.66 0.84
CA ASP A 68 -10.55 16.82 -0.03
C ASP A 68 -9.50 16.99 -1.15
N ASP A 69 -8.49 17.83 -0.94
CA ASP A 69 -7.42 18.13 -1.91
C ASP A 69 -6.56 16.90 -2.26
N ASP A 70 -6.27 16.03 -1.29
CA ASP A 70 -5.53 14.77 -1.51
C ASP A 70 -6.30 13.87 -2.48
N TYR A 71 -7.63 13.86 -2.40
CA TYR A 71 -8.47 13.02 -3.26
C TYR A 71 -8.41 13.48 -4.72
N GLN A 72 -8.48 14.80 -4.97
CA GLN A 72 -8.32 15.33 -6.32
C GLN A 72 -6.93 15.03 -6.89
N MET A 73 -5.89 15.15 -6.06
CA MET A 73 -4.53 14.79 -6.45
C MET A 73 -4.43 13.32 -6.83
N TYR A 74 -4.89 12.40 -5.98
CA TYR A 74 -4.85 10.97 -6.27
C TYR A 74 -5.67 10.60 -7.51
N LYS A 75 -6.85 11.20 -7.69
CA LYS A 75 -7.64 11.05 -8.92
C LYS A 75 -6.83 11.41 -10.16
N HIS A 76 -6.16 12.55 -10.16
CA HIS A 76 -5.36 12.99 -11.31
C HIS A 76 -4.21 12.02 -11.61
N LEU A 77 -3.51 11.58 -10.56
CA LEU A 77 -2.41 10.62 -10.67
C LEU A 77 -2.86 9.26 -11.19
N ILE A 78 -4.02 8.77 -10.73
CA ILE A 78 -4.63 7.52 -11.18
C ILE A 78 -4.98 7.60 -12.66
N ILE A 79 -5.67 8.67 -13.09
CA ILE A 79 -6.04 8.87 -14.51
C ILE A 79 -4.78 8.94 -15.38
N GLN A 80 -3.75 9.66 -14.93
CA GLN A 80 -2.46 9.73 -15.62
C GLN A 80 -1.80 8.35 -15.72
N ARG A 81 -1.90 7.53 -14.67
CA ARG A 81 -1.31 6.18 -14.62
C ARG A 81 -2.04 5.20 -15.53
N LEU A 82 -3.36 5.24 -15.59
CA LEU A 82 -4.15 4.35 -16.45
C LEU A 82 -4.14 4.79 -17.93
N GLY A 83 -3.88 6.07 -18.21
CA GLY A 83 -3.84 6.59 -19.58
C GLY A 83 -5.20 6.72 -20.26
N HIS A 84 -6.29 6.54 -19.51
CA HIS A 84 -7.66 6.72 -19.97
C HIS A 84 -8.52 7.41 -18.90
N SER A 85 -9.64 7.98 -19.32
CA SER A 85 -10.63 8.55 -18.40
C SER A 85 -11.30 7.45 -17.58
N ILE A 86 -11.62 7.76 -16.32
CA ILE A 86 -12.27 6.86 -15.37
C ILE A 86 -13.48 7.59 -14.80
N ASP A 87 -14.58 6.88 -14.57
CA ASP A 87 -15.74 7.45 -13.90
C ASP A 87 -15.46 7.68 -12.42
N ASP A 88 -16.03 8.75 -11.86
CA ASP A 88 -15.88 9.10 -10.44
C ASP A 88 -16.29 7.97 -9.49
N LYS A 89 -17.13 7.05 -9.96
CA LYS A 89 -17.60 5.91 -9.17
C LYS A 89 -16.55 4.83 -8.99
N ASP A 90 -15.59 4.74 -9.91
CA ASP A 90 -14.59 3.68 -10.02
C ASP A 90 -13.22 4.12 -9.46
N ILE A 91 -13.01 5.42 -9.27
CA ILE A 91 -11.79 5.98 -8.67
C ILE A 91 -11.51 5.35 -7.30
N ASP A 92 -12.55 5.19 -6.47
CA ASP A 92 -12.40 4.60 -5.14
C ASP A 92 -11.92 3.15 -5.21
N ASP A 93 -12.37 2.39 -6.21
CA ASP A 93 -11.91 1.02 -6.46
C ASP A 93 -10.44 0.99 -6.89
N TYR A 94 -10.05 1.92 -7.77
CA TYR A 94 -8.65 2.08 -8.15
C TYR A 94 -7.77 2.49 -6.96
N ILE A 95 -8.22 3.42 -6.12
CA ILE A 95 -7.51 3.77 -4.88
C ILE A 95 -7.29 2.51 -4.03
N HIS A 96 -8.32 1.68 -3.87
CA HIS A 96 -8.21 0.43 -3.13
C HIS A 96 -7.21 -0.54 -3.76
N ARG A 97 -7.26 -0.75 -5.08
CA ARG A 97 -6.35 -1.65 -5.79
C ARG A 97 -4.91 -1.17 -5.75
N PHE A 98 -4.66 0.13 -5.91
CA PHE A 98 -3.31 0.70 -5.78
C PHE A 98 -2.80 0.59 -4.34
N LEU A 99 -3.65 0.76 -3.34
CA LEU A 99 -3.28 0.58 -1.94
C LEU A 99 -2.84 -0.86 -1.65
N GLU A 100 -3.62 -1.85 -2.07
CA GLU A 100 -3.30 -3.28 -1.91
C GLU A 100 -2.01 -3.65 -2.67
N PHE A 101 -1.87 -3.18 -3.91
CA PHE A 101 -0.65 -3.37 -4.70
C PHE A 101 0.57 -2.72 -4.03
N GLY A 102 0.39 -1.52 -3.47
CA GLY A 102 1.42 -0.80 -2.74
C GLY A 102 1.91 -1.57 -1.51
N LEU A 103 0.98 -2.09 -0.69
CA LEU A 103 1.30 -2.92 0.46
C LEU A 103 2.08 -4.17 0.05
N SER A 104 1.61 -4.90 -0.96
CA SER A 104 2.31 -6.08 -1.48
C SER A 104 3.74 -5.76 -1.96
N THR A 105 3.92 -4.61 -2.62
CA THR A 105 5.24 -4.17 -3.07
C THR A 105 6.15 -3.83 -1.90
N MET A 106 5.64 -3.15 -0.88
CA MET A 106 6.40 -2.85 0.35
C MET A 106 6.82 -4.12 1.08
N GLU A 107 5.95 -5.12 1.17
CA GLU A 107 6.30 -6.41 1.77
C GLU A 107 7.48 -7.06 1.06
N HIS A 108 7.46 -7.06 -0.28
CA HIS A 108 8.55 -7.61 -1.07
C HIS A 108 9.88 -6.89 -0.79
N GLU A 109 9.86 -5.56 -0.72
CA GLU A 109 11.05 -4.74 -0.41
C GLU A 109 11.56 -4.99 1.02
N LEU A 110 10.67 -5.05 2.01
CA LEU A 110 11.03 -5.35 3.39
C LEU A 110 11.65 -6.75 3.53
N ASN A 111 11.16 -7.72 2.78
CA ASN A 111 11.74 -9.07 2.75
C ASN A 111 13.14 -9.06 2.12
N GLN A 112 13.36 -8.33 1.03
CA GLN A 112 14.68 -8.22 0.41
C GLN A 112 15.72 -7.55 1.33
N LEU A 113 15.32 -6.50 2.05
CA LEU A 113 16.20 -5.84 3.02
C LEU A 113 16.57 -6.80 4.17
N THR A 114 15.59 -7.55 4.67
CA THR A 114 15.81 -8.58 5.69
C THR A 114 16.79 -9.65 5.21
N ASP A 115 16.64 -10.12 3.97
CA ASP A 115 17.55 -11.11 3.36
C ASP A 115 18.97 -10.57 3.18
N LEU A 116 19.12 -9.30 2.80
CA LEU A 116 20.43 -8.65 2.70
C LEU A 116 21.12 -8.57 4.07
N ASP A 117 20.40 -8.13 5.11
CA ASP A 117 20.93 -8.07 6.48
C ASP A 117 21.31 -9.46 6.98
N ASN A 118 20.48 -10.46 6.71
CA ASN A 118 20.78 -11.87 7.01
C ASN A 118 22.03 -12.37 6.27
N TYR A 119 22.21 -11.99 5.01
CA TYR A 119 23.38 -12.35 4.22
C TYR A 119 24.65 -11.66 4.73
N LEU A 120 24.58 -10.38 5.08
CA LEU A 120 25.68 -9.64 5.70
C LEU A 120 26.09 -10.28 7.02
N LEU A 121 25.12 -10.62 7.88
CA LEU A 121 25.38 -11.32 9.14
C LEU A 121 26.12 -12.64 8.90
N TYR A 122 25.65 -13.45 7.94
CA TYR A 122 26.32 -14.71 7.56
C TYR A 122 27.78 -14.51 7.12
N LEU A 123 28.08 -13.49 6.32
CA LEU A 123 29.45 -13.21 5.88
C LEU A 123 30.37 -12.79 7.03
N VAL A 124 29.86 -11.98 7.97
CA VAL A 124 30.62 -11.55 9.15
C VAL A 124 30.95 -12.75 10.04
N GLU A 125 29.97 -13.61 10.31
CA GLU A 125 30.17 -14.82 11.11
C GLU A 125 31.15 -15.81 10.46
N LYS A 126 31.12 -15.94 9.13
CA LYS A 126 32.04 -16.81 8.38
C LYS A 126 33.49 -16.37 8.47
N THR A 127 33.76 -15.07 8.62
CA THR A 127 35.13 -14.52 8.67
C THR A 127 35.80 -14.76 10.04
N GLN A 128 35.03 -15.13 11.07
CA GLN A 128 35.52 -15.40 12.43
C GLN A 128 35.82 -16.89 12.69
N ARG A 129 35.77 -17.75 11.66
CA ARG A 129 36.16 -19.16 11.70
C ARG A 129 37.39 -19.41 10.85
#